data_AF-A0A939ZSI2-F1
#
_entry.id   AF-A0A939ZSI2-F1
#
_cell.length_a   1.000
_cell.length_b   1.000
_cell.length_c   1.000
_cell.angle_alpha   90.00
_cell.angle_beta   90.00
_cell.angle_gamma   90.00
#
_symmetry.space_group_name_H-M   'P 1'
#
loop_
_entity.id
_entity.type
_entity.pdbx_description
1 polymer ?
#
loop_
_entity_poly.entity_id
_entity_poly.type
_entity_poly.pdbx_seq_one_letter_code
_entity_poly.pdbx_strand_id
1 'polypeptide(L)'
;NRFNEHEIYLGGHSKGGQVATYAAAFCDEKVKNRIKKVYNFDGPGVLPEIRYSPEYKYVLKKTEKYVTAPSLIGMILTGSDPVIPASSFGFWMQKHDHFSWYVHDNGKMVVLNKLHPIALKTKRVFQKIISVLSWDERKMFADIAERTLVYAEIDNIYAMRPRSIHRIFHYLLLRVTDPVEKKFLKWLRREFVIGFLSPFCK
;
A
#
# COMPACT_ATOMS: atom_id res chain seq x y z
N ASN A 1 13.66 -2.97 -34.76
CA ASN A 1 12.99 -2.58 -33.50
C ASN A 1 14.00 -1.80 -32.64
N ARG A 2 13.91 -0.47 -32.58
CA ARG A 2 15.02 0.47 -32.23
C ARG A 2 15.45 0.43 -30.76
N PHE A 3 14.67 -0.21 -29.89
CA PHE A 3 14.86 -0.20 -28.44
C PHE A 3 15.11 -1.58 -27.83
N ASN A 4 15.35 -2.63 -28.62
CA ASN A 4 15.44 -3.99 -28.11
C ASN A 4 16.65 -4.28 -27.20
N GLU A 5 17.65 -3.40 -27.18
CA GLU A 5 18.88 -3.59 -26.40
C GLU A 5 19.05 -2.62 -25.22
N HIS A 6 18.12 -1.68 -25.02
CA HIS A 6 18.27 -0.68 -23.99
C HIS A 6 17.94 -1.25 -22.60
N GLU A 7 18.66 -0.82 -21.57
CA GLU A 7 18.30 -1.07 -20.17
C GLU A 7 16.91 -0.49 -19.88
N ILE A 8 16.15 -1.20 -19.04
CA ILE A 8 14.79 -0.82 -18.64
C ILE A 8 14.80 -0.45 -17.16
N TYR A 9 14.26 0.72 -16.86
CA TYR A 9 13.95 1.16 -15.51
C TYR A 9 12.42 1.23 -15.40
N LEU A 10 11.87 0.48 -14.45
CA LEU A 10 10.43 0.50 -14.18
C LEU A 10 10.21 1.27 -12.89
N GLY A 11 9.08 1.96 -12.82
CA GLY A 11 8.71 2.58 -11.56
C GLY A 11 7.25 2.95 -11.53
N GLY A 12 6.77 3.19 -10.32
CA GLY A 12 5.42 3.68 -10.12
C GLY A 12 5.19 4.07 -8.68
N HIS A 13 4.19 4.91 -8.50
CA HIS A 13 3.71 5.37 -7.21
C HIS A 13 2.39 4.69 -6.84
N SER A 14 2.16 4.44 -5.56
CA SER A 14 0.92 3.85 -5.05
C SER A 14 0.61 2.51 -5.75
N LYS A 15 -0.59 2.31 -6.30
CA LYS A 15 -0.94 1.13 -7.11
C LYS A 15 0.06 0.90 -8.26
N GLY A 16 0.57 1.97 -8.87
CA GLY A 16 1.57 1.88 -9.94
C GLY A 16 2.88 1.26 -9.48
N GLY A 17 3.29 1.44 -8.22
CA GLY A 17 4.49 0.82 -7.67
C GLY A 17 4.36 -0.69 -7.56
N GLN A 18 3.21 -1.18 -7.07
CA GLN A 18 2.91 -2.62 -7.04
C GLN A 18 2.84 -3.20 -8.46
N VAL A 19 2.14 -2.53 -9.38
CA VAL A 19 2.02 -2.96 -10.78
C VAL A 19 3.38 -3.00 -11.46
N ALA A 20 4.26 -2.03 -11.22
CA ALA A 20 5.62 -2.03 -11.77
C ALA A 20 6.44 -3.23 -11.27
N THR A 21 6.38 -3.54 -9.96
CA THR A 21 7.06 -4.72 -9.39
C THR A 21 6.47 -6.02 -9.92
N TYR A 22 5.14 -6.12 -10.03
CA TYR A 22 4.47 -7.29 -10.57
C TYR A 22 4.78 -7.51 -12.05
N ALA A 23 4.65 -6.48 -12.88
CA ALA A 23 4.95 -6.54 -14.30
C ALA A 23 6.41 -6.92 -14.55
N ALA A 24 7.35 -6.37 -13.76
CA ALA A 24 8.75 -6.77 -13.82
C ALA A 24 8.94 -8.27 -13.52
N ALA A 25 8.23 -8.81 -12.53
CA ALA A 25 8.32 -10.21 -12.13
C ALA A 25 7.80 -11.16 -13.23
N PHE A 26 6.67 -10.84 -13.85
CA PHE A 26 5.96 -11.77 -14.74
C PHE A 26 6.04 -11.40 -16.23
N CYS A 27 6.85 -10.42 -16.62
CA CYS A 27 7.14 -10.17 -18.03
C CYS A 27 8.01 -11.26 -18.65
N ASP A 28 8.03 -11.30 -19.98
CA ASP A 28 8.89 -12.20 -20.76
C ASP A 28 10.36 -12.09 -20.35
N GLU A 29 11.07 -13.21 -20.33
CA GLU A 29 12.48 -13.29 -19.93
C GLU A 29 13.38 -12.30 -20.71
N LYS A 30 13.11 -12.10 -22.01
CA LYS A 30 13.84 -11.12 -22.84
C LYS A 30 13.72 -9.70 -22.30
N VAL A 31 12.56 -9.32 -21.78
CA VAL A 31 12.32 -8.01 -21.17
C VAL A 31 12.90 -7.99 -19.76
N LYS A 32 12.66 -9.04 -18.96
CA LYS A 32 13.11 -9.19 -17.58
C LYS A 32 14.63 -9.04 -17.42
N ASN A 33 15.39 -9.61 -18.36
CA ASN A 33 16.85 -9.52 -18.38
C ASN A 33 17.37 -8.10 -18.60
N ARG A 34 16.59 -7.26 -19.27
CA ARG A 34 16.92 -5.84 -19.52
C ARG A 34 16.53 -4.93 -18.36
N ILE A 35 15.67 -5.39 -17.44
CA ILE A 35 15.29 -4.62 -16.26
C ILE A 35 16.51 -4.47 -15.35
N LYS A 36 16.95 -3.22 -15.21
CA LYS A 36 18.06 -2.83 -14.34
C LYS A 36 17.58 -2.55 -12.92
N LYS A 37 16.46 -1.82 -12.81
CA LYS A 37 15.90 -1.39 -11.53
C LYS A 37 14.38 -1.29 -11.60
N VAL A 38 13.73 -1.55 -10.46
CA VAL A 38 12.32 -1.26 -10.24
C VAL A 38 12.17 -0.31 -9.06
N TYR A 39 11.52 0.83 -9.26
CA TYR A 39 11.23 1.80 -8.21
C TYR A 39 9.77 1.70 -7.78
N ASN A 40 9.55 1.25 -6.55
CA ASN A 40 8.21 1.16 -5.97
C ASN A 40 8.06 2.28 -4.93
N PHE A 41 7.34 3.34 -5.28
CA PHE A 41 7.10 4.49 -4.41
C PHE A 41 5.78 4.32 -3.66
N ASP A 42 5.89 3.88 -2.42
CA ASP A 42 4.79 3.71 -1.47
C ASP A 42 3.66 2.80 -1.94
N GLY A 43 3.96 1.86 -2.84
CA GLY A 43 3.01 0.90 -3.34
C GLY A 43 2.78 -0.26 -2.36
N PRO A 44 1.55 -0.81 -2.30
CA PRO A 44 1.27 -1.98 -1.48
C PRO A 44 2.13 -3.17 -1.93
N GLY A 45 2.38 -4.11 -1.01
CA GLY A 45 2.99 -5.40 -1.35
C GLY A 45 2.00 -6.31 -2.07
N VAL A 46 2.40 -7.56 -2.28
CA VAL A 46 1.58 -8.57 -2.99
C VAL A 46 1.07 -9.64 -2.03
N LEU A 47 0.07 -10.39 -2.48
CA LEU A 47 -0.45 -11.54 -1.75
C LEU A 47 0.61 -12.65 -1.58
N PRO A 48 0.50 -13.51 -0.56
CA PRO A 48 1.49 -14.55 -0.27
C PRO A 48 1.82 -15.46 -1.46
N GLU A 49 0.83 -15.82 -2.27
CA GLU A 49 0.94 -16.70 -3.44
C GLU A 49 1.91 -16.11 -4.47
N ILE A 50 1.85 -14.79 -4.69
CA ILE A 50 2.76 -14.07 -5.57
C ILE A 50 4.12 -13.86 -4.87
N ARG A 51 4.09 -13.47 -3.59
CA ARG A 51 5.29 -13.12 -2.82
C ARG A 51 6.32 -14.24 -2.79
N TYR A 52 5.85 -15.48 -2.66
CA TYR A 52 6.73 -16.64 -2.52
C TYR A 52 7.20 -17.22 -3.86
N SER A 53 6.67 -16.73 -4.99
CA SER A 53 7.07 -17.14 -6.33
C SER A 53 8.57 -16.83 -6.60
N PRO A 54 9.26 -17.69 -7.38
CA PRO A 54 10.63 -17.43 -7.81
C PRO A 54 10.79 -16.12 -8.59
N GLU A 55 9.82 -15.81 -9.45
CA GLU A 55 9.79 -14.63 -10.32
C GLU A 55 9.80 -13.34 -9.50
N TYR A 56 8.93 -13.27 -8.48
CA TYR A 56 8.84 -12.10 -7.62
C TYR A 56 10.08 -11.95 -6.75
N LYS A 57 10.60 -13.04 -6.18
CA LYS A 57 11.86 -13.03 -5.40
C LYS A 57 13.06 -12.60 -6.24
N TYR A 58 13.12 -12.99 -7.50
CA TYR A 58 14.17 -12.56 -8.43
C TYR A 58 14.13 -11.04 -8.64
N VAL A 59 12.94 -10.49 -8.92
CA VAL A 59 12.78 -9.05 -9.19
C VAL A 59 12.90 -8.19 -7.93
N LEU A 60 12.55 -8.72 -6.76
CA LEU A 60 12.77 -8.03 -5.48
C LEU A 60 14.24 -7.61 -5.28
N LYS A 61 15.20 -8.40 -5.78
CA LYS A 61 16.64 -8.06 -5.72
C LYS A 61 16.99 -6.81 -6.53
N LYS A 62 16.16 -6.48 -7.52
CA LYS A 62 16.29 -5.28 -8.38
C LYS A 62 15.34 -4.15 -7.94
N THR A 63 14.53 -4.37 -6.89
CA THR A 63 13.48 -3.44 -6.48
C THR A 63 13.95 -2.55 -5.33
N GLU A 64 13.83 -1.24 -5.49
CA GLU A 64 13.89 -0.28 -4.41
C GLU A 64 12.47 0.16 -4.06
N LYS A 65 11.97 -0.35 -2.93
CA LYS A 65 10.67 0.02 -2.41
C LYS A 65 10.83 1.13 -1.38
N TYR A 66 10.55 2.35 -1.77
CA TYR A 66 10.51 3.48 -0.85
C TYR A 66 9.13 3.58 -0.23
N VAL A 67 9.07 3.81 1.08
CA VAL A 67 7.81 4.08 1.80
C VAL A 67 8.06 5.26 2.72
N THR A 68 7.07 6.12 2.96
CA THR A 68 7.27 7.11 4.02
C THR A 68 7.43 6.42 5.37
N ALA A 69 8.21 6.99 6.29
CA ALA A 69 8.43 6.35 7.59
C ALA A 69 7.13 5.95 8.31
N PRO A 70 6.05 6.75 8.33
CA PRO A 70 4.74 6.34 8.86
C PRO A 70 3.75 5.84 7.79
N SER A 71 4.23 5.28 6.69
CA SER A 71 3.40 4.84 5.57
C SER A 71 2.28 3.89 6.01
N LEU A 72 1.07 4.17 5.51
CA LEU A 72 -0.06 3.26 5.63
C LEU A 72 -0.19 2.42 4.36
N ILE A 73 -0.18 3.04 3.18
CA ILE A 73 -0.43 2.37 1.89
C ILE A 73 0.70 1.43 1.50
N GLY A 74 1.95 1.89 1.56
CA GLY A 74 3.12 1.10 1.21
C GLY A 74 3.34 -0.12 2.11
N MET A 75 2.64 -0.18 3.25
CA MET A 75 2.70 -1.28 4.21
C MET A 75 1.54 -2.28 4.07
N ILE A 76 0.48 -1.93 3.34
CA ILE A 76 -0.60 -2.87 2.99
C ILE A 76 0.00 -4.01 2.19
N LEU A 77 -0.30 -5.26 2.56
CA LEU A 77 0.20 -6.48 1.90
C LEU A 77 1.73 -6.59 1.79
N THR A 78 2.49 -5.75 2.50
CA THR A 78 3.95 -5.86 2.51
C THR A 78 4.38 -7.04 3.36
N GLY A 79 5.14 -7.94 2.74
CA GLY A 79 5.66 -9.15 3.40
C GLY A 79 7.01 -8.91 4.06
N SER A 80 7.94 -9.81 3.76
CA SER A 80 9.36 -9.68 4.08
C SER A 80 10.11 -8.78 3.09
N ASP A 81 9.40 -8.08 2.20
CA ASP A 81 9.98 -7.21 1.18
C ASP A 81 10.85 -6.12 1.87
N PRO A 82 12.11 -5.94 1.45
CA PRO A 82 12.92 -4.82 1.92
C PRO A 82 12.27 -3.49 1.57
N VAL A 83 12.24 -2.57 2.53
CA VAL A 83 11.71 -1.22 2.31
C VAL A 83 12.71 -0.16 2.78
N ILE A 84 12.72 0.96 2.08
CA ILE A 84 13.59 2.11 2.34
C ILE A 84 12.70 3.23 2.91
N PRO A 85 12.85 3.57 4.20
CA PRO A 85 12.08 4.67 4.79
C PRO A 85 12.49 6.01 4.18
N ALA A 86 11.57 6.72 3.54
CA ALA A 86 11.76 8.05 2.98
C ALA A 86 11.20 9.13 3.92
N SER A 87 11.87 10.29 3.94
CA SER A 87 11.43 11.48 4.67
C SER A 87 10.38 12.27 3.88
N SER A 88 9.39 12.83 4.57
CA SER A 88 8.32 13.63 3.98
C SER A 88 7.79 14.67 4.97
N PHE A 89 7.44 15.86 4.47
CA PHE A 89 6.82 16.94 5.25
C PHE A 89 5.29 16.84 5.34
N GLY A 90 4.65 15.96 4.57
CA GLY A 90 3.20 15.83 4.54
C GLY A 90 2.62 15.42 5.90
N PHE A 91 1.35 15.71 6.15
CA PHE A 91 0.64 15.21 7.34
C PHE A 91 -0.19 13.97 7.03
N TRP A 92 -0.05 12.93 7.85
CA TRP A 92 -0.84 11.69 7.77
C TRP A 92 -0.88 11.10 6.36
N MET A 93 -2.04 11.03 5.68
CA MET A 93 -2.14 10.49 4.32
C MET A 93 -1.53 11.37 3.24
N GLN A 94 -1.29 12.66 3.49
CA GLN A 94 -0.54 13.51 2.57
C GLN A 94 0.91 13.05 2.42
N LYS A 95 1.44 12.28 3.39
CA LYS A 95 2.76 11.64 3.24
C LYS A 95 2.78 10.63 2.10
N HIS A 96 1.62 10.08 1.71
CA HIS A 96 1.53 9.22 0.54
C HIS A 96 1.77 10.01 -0.75
N ASP A 97 1.54 11.32 -0.78
CA ASP A 97 1.85 12.15 -1.95
C ASP A 97 3.37 12.25 -2.14
N HIS A 98 3.86 11.84 -3.31
CA HIS A 98 5.29 11.84 -3.61
C HIS A 98 5.87 13.26 -3.70
N PHE A 99 5.06 14.28 -3.96
CA PHE A 99 5.50 15.68 -3.90
C PHE A 99 5.82 16.14 -2.47
N SER A 100 5.37 15.40 -1.46
CA SER A 100 5.70 15.70 -0.07
C SER A 100 7.07 15.18 0.37
N TRP A 101 7.80 14.46 -0.50
CA TRP A 101 8.99 13.72 -0.13
C TRP A 101 10.25 14.56 -0.33
N TYR A 102 11.18 14.47 0.62
CA TYR A 102 12.44 15.20 0.51
C TYR A 102 13.40 14.49 -0.44
N VAL A 103 13.99 15.26 -1.36
CA VAL A 103 14.98 14.80 -2.33
C VAL A 103 16.20 15.70 -2.20
N HIS A 104 17.39 15.11 -2.19
CA HIS A 104 18.65 15.85 -2.25
C HIS A 104 18.86 16.44 -3.65
N ASP A 105 19.70 17.46 -3.76
CA ASP A 105 20.03 18.11 -5.05
C ASP A 105 20.57 17.14 -6.11
N ASN A 106 21.15 16.02 -5.68
CA ASN A 106 21.64 14.95 -6.57
C ASN A 106 20.54 13.97 -7.03
N GLY A 107 19.27 14.25 -6.75
CA GLY A 107 18.11 13.43 -7.14
C GLY A 107 17.86 12.21 -6.26
N LYS A 108 18.65 11.99 -5.18
CA LYS A 108 18.43 10.87 -4.26
C LYS A 108 17.39 11.22 -3.19
N MET A 109 16.52 10.25 -2.87
CA MET A 109 15.58 10.37 -1.76
C MET A 109 16.32 10.58 -0.43
N VAL A 110 15.83 11.49 0.40
CA VAL A 110 16.27 11.60 1.80
C VAL A 110 15.72 10.40 2.57
N VAL A 111 16.61 9.51 3.00
CA VAL A 111 16.26 8.27 3.69
C VAL A 111 16.38 8.40 5.21
N LEU A 112 15.54 7.64 5.93
CA LEU A 112 15.54 7.57 7.38
C LEU A 112 16.00 6.18 7.84
N ASN A 113 16.62 6.10 9.02
CA ASN A 113 17.18 4.85 9.54
C ASN A 113 16.13 3.81 9.93
N LYS A 114 14.89 4.23 10.21
CA LYS A 114 13.83 3.35 10.68
C LYS A 114 12.45 3.80 10.23
N LEU A 115 11.56 2.83 10.08
CA LEU A 115 10.13 3.08 9.97
C LEU A 115 9.58 3.61 11.30
N HIS A 116 8.54 4.43 11.20
CA HIS A 116 7.72 4.80 12.34
C HIS A 116 6.90 3.59 12.81
N PRO A 117 6.64 3.42 14.12
CA PRO A 117 5.89 2.27 14.65
C PRO A 117 4.52 2.04 14.00
N ILE A 118 3.86 3.12 13.54
CA ILE A 118 2.57 3.03 12.85
C ILE A 118 2.64 2.25 11.53
N ALA A 119 3.74 2.33 10.79
CA ALA A 119 3.92 1.57 9.54
C ALA A 119 3.99 0.07 9.83
N LEU A 120 4.73 -0.31 10.88
CA LEU A 120 4.81 -1.70 11.35
C LEU A 120 3.46 -2.20 11.88
N LYS A 121 2.72 -1.34 12.58
CA LYS A 121 1.37 -1.65 13.05
C LYS A 121 0.42 -1.89 11.88
N THR A 122 0.48 -1.03 10.86
CA THR A 122 -0.32 -1.16 9.63
C THR A 122 -0.08 -2.49 8.95
N LYS A 123 1.19 -2.83 8.74
CA LYS A 123 1.58 -4.13 8.18
C LYS A 123 0.95 -5.30 8.94
N ARG A 124 1.05 -5.32 10.27
CA ARG A 124 0.48 -6.40 11.10
C ARG A 124 -1.05 -6.48 10.99
N VAL A 125 -1.74 -5.35 11.06
CA VAL A 125 -3.21 -5.31 10.99
C VAL A 125 -3.70 -5.85 9.65
N PHE A 126 -3.13 -5.37 8.53
CA PHE A 126 -3.54 -5.85 7.21
C PHE A 126 -3.15 -7.30 6.96
N GLN A 127 -2.00 -7.76 7.48
CA GLN A 127 -1.64 -9.18 7.41
C GLN A 127 -2.66 -10.06 8.14
N LYS A 128 -3.06 -9.66 9.36
CA LYS A 128 -4.08 -10.37 10.15
C LYS A 128 -5.43 -10.40 9.43
N ILE A 129 -5.87 -9.26 8.90
CA ILE A 129 -7.14 -9.18 8.16
C ILE A 129 -7.08 -10.12 6.96
N ILE A 130 -6.07 -10.00 6.10
CA ILE A 130 -5.99 -10.78 4.86
C ILE A 130 -5.84 -12.29 5.13
N SER A 131 -5.21 -12.69 6.24
CA SER A 131 -5.05 -14.11 6.59
C SER A 131 -6.36 -14.81 6.98
N VAL A 132 -7.39 -14.07 7.41
CA VAL A 132 -8.66 -14.65 7.86
C VAL A 132 -9.79 -14.45 6.86
N LEU A 133 -9.59 -13.63 5.83
CA LEU A 133 -10.60 -13.38 4.80
C LEU A 133 -10.50 -14.36 3.64
N SER A 134 -11.65 -14.92 3.26
CA SER A 134 -11.83 -15.66 2.00
C SER A 134 -11.64 -14.75 0.79
N TRP A 135 -11.55 -15.33 -0.41
CA TRP A 135 -11.47 -14.53 -1.66
C TRP A 135 -12.69 -13.63 -1.86
N ASP A 136 -13.89 -14.14 -1.57
CA ASP A 136 -15.12 -13.35 -1.67
C ASP A 136 -15.14 -12.21 -0.64
N GLU A 137 -14.67 -12.47 0.58
CA GLU A 137 -14.57 -11.43 1.62
C GLU A 137 -13.49 -10.39 1.30
N ARG A 138 -12.38 -10.78 0.66
CA ARG A 138 -11.35 -9.84 0.16
C ARG A 138 -11.91 -8.95 -0.95
N LYS A 139 -12.70 -9.52 -1.86
CA LYS A 139 -13.39 -8.76 -2.92
C LYS A 139 -14.39 -7.79 -2.31
N MET A 140 -15.24 -8.28 -1.41
CA MET A 140 -16.18 -7.45 -0.66
C MET A 140 -15.46 -6.33 0.11
N PHE A 141 -14.31 -6.59 0.73
CA PHE A 141 -13.48 -5.57 1.36
C PHE A 141 -13.05 -4.48 0.39
N ALA A 142 -12.53 -4.85 -0.79
CA ALA A 142 -12.09 -3.91 -1.81
C ALA A 142 -13.27 -3.07 -2.34
N ASP A 143 -14.39 -3.72 -2.66
CA ASP A 143 -15.60 -3.08 -3.18
C ASP A 143 -16.21 -2.10 -2.16
N ILE A 144 -16.20 -2.48 -0.87
CA ILE A 144 -16.62 -1.59 0.22
C ILE A 144 -15.65 -0.40 0.34
N ALA A 145 -14.34 -0.64 0.34
CA ALA A 145 -13.35 0.42 0.47
C ALA A 145 -13.43 1.44 -0.68
N GLU A 146 -13.67 0.99 -1.90
CA GLU A 146 -13.87 1.86 -3.06
C GLU A 146 -15.16 2.68 -2.94
N ARG A 147 -16.30 2.02 -2.66
CA ARG A 147 -17.59 2.69 -2.41
C ARG A 147 -17.48 3.74 -1.31
N THR A 148 -16.72 3.44 -0.26
CA THR A 148 -16.49 4.35 0.87
C THR A 148 -15.87 5.67 0.44
N LEU A 149 -14.82 5.61 -0.39
CA LEU A 149 -14.11 6.81 -0.82
C LEU A 149 -15.03 7.71 -1.64
N VAL A 150 -15.86 7.11 -2.50
CA VAL A 150 -16.90 7.81 -3.28
C VAL A 150 -17.94 8.46 -2.36
N TYR A 151 -18.51 7.71 -1.41
CA TYR A 151 -19.58 8.22 -0.54
C TYR A 151 -19.12 9.25 0.48
N ALA A 152 -17.83 9.26 0.84
CA ALA A 152 -17.29 10.21 1.80
C ALA A 152 -16.96 11.57 1.18
N GLU A 153 -17.21 11.77 -0.13
CA GLU A 153 -16.81 12.97 -0.89
C GLU A 153 -15.32 13.29 -0.70
N ILE A 154 -14.51 12.25 -0.59
CA ILE A 154 -13.07 12.38 -0.43
C ILE A 154 -12.48 12.35 -1.83
N ASP A 155 -12.24 13.53 -2.39
CA ASP A 155 -11.73 13.71 -3.77
C ASP A 155 -10.44 12.94 -4.02
N ASN A 156 -9.60 12.79 -2.98
CA ASN A 156 -8.41 11.99 -3.02
C ASN A 156 -8.00 11.51 -1.63
N ILE A 157 -7.18 10.46 -1.61
CA ILE A 157 -6.73 9.81 -0.38
C ILE A 157 -5.94 10.75 0.55
N TYR A 158 -5.37 11.84 0.03
CA TYR A 158 -4.57 12.80 0.78
C TYR A 158 -5.44 13.73 1.67
N ALA A 159 -6.70 13.96 1.29
CA ALA A 159 -7.66 14.73 2.06
C ALA A 159 -8.17 13.98 3.31
N MET A 160 -7.92 12.67 3.39
CA MET A 160 -8.32 11.87 4.54
C MET A 160 -7.59 12.33 5.81
N ARG A 161 -8.32 12.37 6.93
CA ARG A 161 -7.77 12.62 8.28
C ARG A 161 -8.01 11.40 9.18
N PRO A 162 -7.26 11.23 10.28
CA PRO A 162 -7.47 10.11 11.20
C PRO A 162 -8.92 9.99 11.69
N ARG A 163 -9.55 11.13 12.03
CA ARG A 163 -10.94 11.20 12.50
C ARG A 163 -11.95 10.81 11.40
N SER A 164 -11.57 10.92 10.12
CA SER A 164 -12.43 10.54 8.99
C SER A 164 -12.71 9.04 8.96
N ILE A 165 -11.79 8.19 9.45
CA ILE A 165 -11.98 6.73 9.47
C ILE A 165 -13.23 6.33 10.26
N HIS A 166 -13.46 6.96 11.42
CA HIS A 166 -14.65 6.67 12.23
C HIS A 166 -15.94 7.07 11.51
N ARG A 167 -15.95 8.27 10.92
CA ARG A 167 -17.09 8.77 10.12
C ARG A 167 -17.37 7.85 8.94
N ILE A 168 -16.33 7.43 8.23
CA ILE A 168 -16.38 6.46 7.13
C ILE A 168 -17.13 5.20 7.55
N PHE A 169 -16.68 4.52 8.62
CA PHE A 169 -17.33 3.30 9.07
C PHE A 169 -18.78 3.55 9.53
N HIS A 170 -19.05 4.70 10.14
CA HIS A 170 -20.41 5.08 10.53
C HIS A 170 -21.32 5.24 9.30
N TYR A 171 -20.91 6.02 8.30
CA TYR A 171 -21.68 6.22 7.07
C TYR A 171 -21.92 4.90 6.31
N LEU A 172 -20.90 4.05 6.21
CA LEU A 172 -21.04 2.73 5.57
C LEU A 172 -22.07 1.85 6.27
N LEU A 173 -22.04 1.78 7.60
CA LEU A 173 -22.97 0.96 8.37
C LEU A 173 -24.44 1.43 8.26
N LEU A 174 -24.67 2.70 7.93
CA LEU A 174 -25.99 3.25 7.65
C LEU A 174 -26.48 2.93 6.23
N ARG A 175 -25.58 2.86 5.25
CA ARG A 175 -25.92 2.69 3.83
C ARG A 175 -25.96 1.24 3.37
N VAL A 176 -25.17 0.37 4.00
CA VAL A 176 -25.17 -1.06 3.67
C VAL A 176 -26.43 -1.73 4.23
N THR A 177 -27.24 -2.24 3.31
CA THR A 177 -28.50 -2.94 3.58
C THR A 177 -28.30 -4.46 3.64
N ASP A 178 -27.35 -4.99 2.88
CA ASP A 178 -27.04 -6.42 2.89
C ASP A 178 -26.55 -6.88 4.28
N PRO A 179 -27.20 -7.88 4.90
CA PRO A 179 -26.82 -8.34 6.24
C PRO A 179 -25.41 -8.91 6.34
N VAL A 180 -24.90 -9.54 5.28
CA VAL A 180 -23.56 -10.13 5.23
C VAL A 180 -22.52 -9.03 5.18
N GLU A 181 -22.66 -8.07 4.25
CA GLU A 181 -21.78 -6.89 4.17
C GLU A 181 -21.81 -6.09 5.48
N LYS A 182 -22.98 -5.95 6.11
CA LYS A 182 -23.13 -5.21 7.37
C LYS A 182 -22.42 -5.90 8.54
N LYS A 183 -22.52 -7.23 8.63
CA LYS A 183 -21.79 -8.03 9.62
C LYS A 183 -20.28 -7.92 9.39
N PHE A 184 -19.86 -8.02 8.14
CA PHE A 184 -18.46 -7.86 7.73
C PHE A 184 -17.91 -6.47 8.09
N LEU A 185 -18.64 -5.40 7.78
CA LEU A 185 -18.27 -4.02 8.13
C LEU A 185 -18.11 -3.80 9.63
N LYS A 186 -19.01 -4.36 10.45
CA LYS A 186 -18.91 -4.28 11.92
C LYS A 186 -17.64 -4.97 12.41
N TRP A 187 -17.34 -6.15 11.88
CA TRP A 187 -16.12 -6.87 12.20
C TRP A 187 -14.88 -6.06 11.77
N LEU A 188 -14.86 -5.54 10.55
CA LEU A 188 -13.76 -4.76 9.99
C LEU A 188 -13.49 -3.50 10.81
N ARG A 189 -14.54 -2.74 11.16
CA ARG A 189 -14.45 -1.56 12.03
C ARG A 189 -13.76 -1.90 13.34
N ARG A 190 -14.12 -3.04 13.96
CA ARG A 190 -13.51 -3.48 15.22
C ARG A 190 -12.02 -3.75 15.05
N GLU A 191 -11.61 -4.45 14.00
CA GLU A 191 -10.19 -4.72 13.72
C GLU A 191 -9.40 -3.41 13.50
N PHE A 192 -9.96 -2.43 12.80
CA PHE A 192 -9.32 -1.12 12.62
C PHE A 192 -9.27 -0.29 13.91
N VAL A 193 -10.31 -0.31 14.74
CA VAL A 193 -10.34 0.42 16.03
C VAL A 193 -9.32 -0.16 17.01
N ILE A 194 -9.31 -1.47 17.19
CA ILE A 194 -8.31 -2.17 18.02
C ILE A 194 -6.90 -1.95 17.43
N GLY A 195 -6.79 -2.10 16.10
CA GLY A 195 -5.53 -2.04 15.37
C GLY A 195 -4.90 -0.66 15.29
N PHE A 196 -5.64 0.44 15.27
CA PHE A 196 -5.09 1.78 15.03
C PHE A 196 -5.45 2.82 16.08
N LEU A 197 -6.64 2.73 16.69
CA LEU A 197 -7.19 3.81 17.53
C LEU A 197 -7.07 3.56 19.04
N SER A 198 -6.79 2.32 19.48
CA SER A 198 -6.53 1.98 20.89
C SER A 198 -5.51 2.89 21.62
N PRO A 199 -4.41 3.36 20.99
CA PRO A 199 -3.46 4.28 21.65
C PRO A 199 -3.89 5.76 21.67
N PHE A 200 -4.96 6.14 20.96
CA PHE A 200 -5.41 7.54 20.84
C PHE A 200 -6.70 7.83 21.63
N CYS A 201 -7.23 6.83 22.34
CA CYS A 201 -8.40 6.94 23.21
C CYS A 201 -8.01 6.97 24.71
N LYS A 202 -6.77 7.30 25.03
CA LYS A 202 -6.32 7.65 26.38
C LYS A 202 -5.83 9.09 26.37
#